data_AF-A0A7W0XEQ6-F1
#
_entry.id   AF-A0A7W0XEQ6-F1
#
_cell.length_a   1.000
_cell.length_b   1.000
_cell.length_c   1.000
_cell.angle_alpha   90.00
_cell.angle_beta   90.00
_cell.angle_gamma   90.00
#
_symmetry.space_group_name_H-M   'P 1'
#
loop_
_entity.id
_entity.type
_entity.pdbx_description
1 polymer ?
#
loop_
_entity_poly.entity_id
_entity_poly.type
_entity_poly.pdbx_seq_one_letter_code
_entity_poly.pdbx_strand_id
1 'polypeptide(L)'
;METSQKFWNNRKEFEDALRNANLDFTKEALVLLRHTEGSGSVQVTFETPILQDRILLCEIRGKPIPPGYLGTADMADYCLAVAVSKSHISQVELQAVEGGFSARRLAPIVFPIIEK
;
A
#
# COMPACT_ATOMS: atom_id res chain seq x y z
N MET A 1 -14.21 24.87 4.36
CA MET A 1 -12.92 24.80 5.08
C MET A 1 -12.05 23.82 4.31
N GLU A 2 -11.23 24.31 3.39
CA GLU A 2 -10.31 23.45 2.62
C GLU A 2 -9.18 23.01 3.54
N THR A 3 -9.13 21.72 3.87
CA THR A 3 -7.97 21.12 4.52
C THR A 3 -6.84 21.06 3.50
N SER A 4 -5.96 22.08 3.52
CA SER A 4 -4.68 22.05 2.81
C SER A 4 -3.81 20.93 3.41
N GLN A 5 -3.94 19.71 2.88
CA GLN A 5 -3.04 18.61 3.17
C GLN A 5 -1.77 18.82 2.33
N LYS A 6 -0.89 19.68 2.85
CA LYS A 6 0.34 20.17 2.20
C LYS A 6 1.38 19.08 1.85
N PHE A 7 1.13 17.83 2.22
CA PHE A 7 2.09 16.72 2.14
C PHE A 7 1.51 15.45 1.51
N TRP A 8 0.28 15.49 0.93
CA TRP A 8 -0.23 14.34 0.18
C TRP A 8 0.21 14.43 -1.28
N ASN A 9 1.40 13.91 -1.54
CA ASN A 9 1.93 13.75 -2.89
C ASN A 9 0.99 12.84 -3.71
N ASN A 10 0.74 13.19 -4.97
CA ASN A 10 -0.06 12.41 -5.93
C ASN A 10 -1.54 12.17 -5.53
N ARG A 11 -2.11 12.97 -4.63
CA ARG A 11 -3.53 12.85 -4.23
C ARG A 11 -4.48 12.82 -5.43
N LYS A 12 -4.31 13.73 -6.39
CA LYS A 12 -5.17 13.82 -7.57
C LYS A 12 -5.11 12.55 -8.41
N GLU A 13 -3.90 12.04 -8.65
CA GLU A 13 -3.70 10.77 -9.37
C GLU A 13 -4.37 9.60 -8.66
N PHE A 14 -4.29 9.54 -7.32
CA PHE A 14 -4.98 8.55 -6.53
C PHE A 14 -6.51 8.66 -6.66
N GLU A 15 -7.07 9.88 -6.52
CA GLU A 15 -8.51 10.11 -6.69
C GLU A 15 -8.99 9.77 -8.11
N ASP A 16 -8.21 10.11 -9.13
CA ASP A 16 -8.50 9.80 -10.53
C ASP A 16 -8.45 8.28 -10.77
N ALA A 17 -7.45 7.58 -10.23
CA ALA A 17 -7.35 6.12 -10.30
C ALA A 17 -8.56 5.43 -9.64
N LEU A 18 -8.98 5.90 -8.45
CA LEU A 18 -10.17 5.39 -7.77
C LEU A 18 -11.45 5.60 -8.58
N ARG A 19 -11.61 6.78 -9.19
CA ARG A 19 -12.78 7.06 -10.06
C ARG A 19 -12.77 6.16 -11.29
N ASN A 20 -11.61 5.97 -11.91
CA ASN A 20 -11.46 5.17 -13.12
C ASN A 20 -11.56 3.65 -12.87
N ALA A 21 -11.34 3.20 -11.64
CA ALA A 21 -11.45 1.80 -11.27
C ALA A 21 -12.91 1.26 -11.34
N ASN A 22 -13.92 2.14 -11.40
CA ASN A 22 -15.34 1.77 -11.53
C ASN A 22 -15.79 0.68 -10.54
N LEU A 23 -15.36 0.80 -9.28
CA LEU A 23 -15.57 -0.22 -8.26
C LEU A 23 -17.04 -0.47 -7.98
N ASP A 24 -17.46 -1.73 -8.06
CA ASP A 24 -18.77 -2.17 -7.61
C ASP A 24 -18.68 -2.59 -6.15
N PHE A 25 -18.91 -1.65 -5.22
CA PHE A 25 -18.84 -1.92 -3.79
C PHE A 25 -19.85 -2.96 -3.27
N THR A 26 -20.80 -3.42 -4.11
CA THR A 26 -21.62 -4.59 -3.76
C THR A 26 -20.80 -5.88 -3.87
N LYS A 27 -19.97 -6.01 -4.92
CA LYS A 27 -19.14 -7.19 -5.21
C LYS A 27 -17.70 -7.09 -4.72
N GLU A 28 -17.21 -5.88 -4.55
CA GLU A 28 -15.80 -5.57 -4.31
C GLU A 28 -15.61 -4.82 -3.00
N ALA A 29 -14.44 -5.01 -2.39
CA ALA A 29 -13.95 -4.22 -1.28
C ALA A 29 -12.68 -3.48 -1.71
N LEU A 30 -12.55 -2.22 -1.30
CA LEU A 30 -11.31 -1.46 -1.46
C LEU A 30 -10.52 -1.54 -0.15
N VAL A 31 -9.31 -2.10 -0.22
CA VAL A 31 -8.41 -2.24 0.93
C VAL A 31 -7.30 -1.21 0.82
N LEU A 32 -7.14 -0.39 1.86
CA LEU A 32 -6.06 0.60 1.96
C LEU A 32 -4.87 0.00 2.71
N LEU A 33 -3.76 -0.17 2.01
CA LEU A 33 -2.51 -0.73 2.51
C LEU A 33 -1.57 0.42 2.88
N ARG A 34 -1.46 0.67 4.19
CA ARG A 34 -0.57 1.72 4.72
C ARG A 34 0.79 1.13 5.04
N HIS A 35 1.84 1.88 4.71
CA HIS A 35 3.22 1.54 5.04
C HIS A 35 3.99 2.82 5.38
N THR A 36 4.92 2.73 6.33
CA THR A 36 5.75 3.85 6.75
C THR A 36 7.20 3.43 6.66
N GLU A 37 8.01 4.21 5.97
CA GLU A 37 9.47 4.05 5.92
C GLU A 37 10.14 5.07 6.84
N GLY A 38 11.22 4.65 7.48
CA GLY A 38 12.01 5.49 8.37
C GLY A 38 12.77 6.64 7.68
N SER A 39 12.68 6.73 6.35
CA SER A 39 13.38 7.73 5.53
C SER A 39 12.66 7.94 4.20
N GLY A 40 12.54 9.20 3.76
CA GLY A 40 12.09 9.57 2.41
C GLY A 40 13.05 9.16 1.29
N SER A 41 14.21 8.60 1.64
CA SER A 41 15.16 8.01 0.70
C SER A 41 14.97 6.51 0.49
N VAL A 42 13.84 5.97 0.93
CA VAL A 42 13.41 4.62 0.60
C VAL A 42 12.30 4.69 -0.43
N GLN A 43 12.53 4.12 -1.61
CA GLN A 43 11.48 3.93 -2.60
C GLN A 43 10.72 2.65 -2.29
N VAL A 44 9.40 2.73 -2.32
CA VAL A 44 8.52 1.60 -2.07
C VAL A 44 7.98 1.02 -3.38
N THR A 45 8.08 -0.29 -3.55
CA THR A 45 7.43 -1.05 -4.62
C THR A 45 6.29 -1.90 -4.08
N PHE A 46 5.22 -2.01 -4.87
CA PHE A 46 4.15 -2.96 -4.65
C PHE A 46 4.38 -4.16 -5.55
N GLU A 47 4.67 -5.31 -4.94
CA GLU A 47 4.91 -6.54 -5.68
C GLU A 47 3.60 -7.13 -6.21
N THR A 48 3.68 -7.96 -7.25
CA THR A 48 2.48 -8.63 -7.79
C THR A 48 1.81 -9.48 -6.71
N PRO A 49 0.54 -9.23 -6.36
CA PRO A 49 -0.14 -9.98 -5.33
C PRO A 49 -0.28 -11.46 -5.67
N ILE A 50 -0.23 -12.32 -4.66
CA ILE A 50 -0.36 -13.78 -4.80
C ILE A 50 -1.65 -14.22 -4.14
N LEU A 51 -2.49 -14.95 -4.87
CA LEU A 51 -3.70 -15.56 -4.32
C LEU A 51 -3.41 -16.98 -3.84
N GLN A 52 -3.64 -17.26 -2.56
CA GLN A 52 -3.52 -18.58 -1.94
C GLN A 52 -4.73 -18.84 -1.06
N ASP A 53 -5.51 -19.89 -1.33
CA ASP A 53 -6.63 -20.29 -0.48
C ASP A 53 -7.60 -19.15 -0.10
N ARG A 54 -7.96 -18.31 -1.08
CA ARG A 54 -8.80 -17.08 -0.91
C ARG A 54 -8.15 -15.97 -0.07
N ILE A 55 -6.88 -16.09 0.26
CA ILE A 55 -6.05 -15.06 0.88
C ILE A 55 -5.24 -14.36 -0.23
N LEU A 56 -5.41 -13.05 -0.35
CA LEU A 56 -4.56 -12.24 -1.23
C LEU A 56 -3.35 -11.76 -0.42
N LEU A 57 -2.18 -12.31 -0.73
CA LEU A 57 -0.90 -11.88 -0.20
C LEU A 57 -0.42 -10.65 -0.98
N CYS A 58 -0.32 -9.52 -0.30
CA CYS A 58 0.17 -8.26 -0.82
C CYS A 58 1.53 -7.97 -0.19
N GLU A 59 2.58 -7.80 -0.99
CA GLU A 59 3.91 -7.46 -0.48
C GLU A 59 4.30 -6.03 -0.88
N ILE A 60 4.73 -5.25 0.11
CA ILE A 60 5.32 -3.93 -0.06
C ILE A 60 6.81 -4.04 0.26
N ARG A 61 7.69 -3.59 -0.63
CA ARG A 61 9.14 -3.62 -0.43
C ARG A 61 9.74 -2.24 -0.54
N GLY A 62 10.41 -1.80 0.51
CA GLY A 62 11.31 -0.66 0.47
C GLY A 62 12.64 -1.05 -0.19
N LYS A 63 13.18 -0.14 -0.98
CA LYS A 63 14.53 -0.18 -1.54
C LYS A 63 15.19 1.19 -1.36
N PRO A 64 16.43 1.27 -0.88
CA PRO A 64 17.12 2.55 -0.79
C PRO A 64 17.27 3.13 -2.20
N ILE A 65 17.04 4.44 -2.34
CA ILE A 65 17.36 5.13 -3.59
C ILE A 65 18.87 5.07 -3.86
N PRO A 66 19.31 5.05 -5.13
CA PRO A 66 20.72 4.94 -5.48
C PRO A 66 21.59 6.01 -4.80
N PRO A 67 22.87 5.71 -4.51
CA PRO A 67 23.81 6.70 -3.97
C PRO A 67 23.96 7.89 -4.94
N GLY A 68 23.93 9.11 -4.40
CA GLY A 68 23.97 10.37 -5.18
C GLY A 68 22.75 11.27 -4.97
N TYR A 69 21.68 10.75 -4.37
CA TYR A 69 20.56 11.54 -3.86
C TYR A 69 20.78 11.85 -2.38
N LEU A 70 20.50 13.08 -1.96
CA LEU A 70 20.62 13.47 -0.55
C LEU A 70 19.64 12.66 0.28
N GLY A 71 20.18 11.81 1.17
CA GLY A 71 19.40 11.08 2.16
C GLY A 71 18.56 12.05 2.99
N THR A 72 17.25 11.87 3.01
CA THR A 72 16.35 12.67 3.83
C THR A 72 16.01 11.91 5.11
N ALA A 73 16.09 12.61 6.24
CA ALA A 73 15.78 12.06 7.57
C ALA A 73 14.29 12.16 7.92
N ASP A 74 13.45 12.56 6.95
CA ASP A 74 12.00 12.60 7.10
C ASP A 74 11.39 11.22 6.96
N MET A 75 10.36 10.93 7.76
CA MET A 75 9.54 9.74 7.61
C MET A 75 8.77 9.81 6.29
N ALA A 76 8.61 8.69 5.60
CA ALA A 76 7.80 8.62 4.40
C ALA A 76 6.59 7.71 4.61
N ASP A 77 5.40 8.29 4.45
CA ASP A 77 4.13 7.60 4.59
C ASP A 77 3.56 7.24 3.21
N TYR A 78 3.29 5.95 3.02
CA TYR A 78 2.73 5.38 1.81
C TYR A 78 1.33 4.83 2.10
N CYS A 79 0.44 5.02 1.13
CA CYS A 79 -0.88 4.41 1.14
C CYS A 79 -1.18 3.90 -0.27
N LEU A 80 -1.31 2.58 -0.41
CA LEU A 80 -1.77 1.93 -1.63
C LEU A 80 -3.20 1.47 -1.47
N ALA A 81 -3.88 1.25 -2.58
CA ALA A 81 -5.23 0.71 -2.59
C ALA A 81 -5.31 -0.52 -3.48
N VAL A 82 -5.98 -1.56 -3.00
CA VAL A 82 -6.24 -2.80 -3.75
C VAL A 82 -7.73 -3.08 -3.72
N ALA A 83 -8.33 -3.20 -4.90
CA ALA A 83 -9.69 -3.69 -5.05
C ALA A 83 -9.68 -5.23 -5.03
N VAL A 84 -10.56 -5.83 -4.22
CA VAL A 84 -10.67 -7.28 -4.09
C VAL A 84 -12.11 -7.72 -4.24
N SER A 85 -12.33 -8.86 -4.92
CA SER A 85 -13.64 -9.48 -5.04
C SER A 85 -14.02 -10.17 -3.72
N LYS A 86 -15.16 -9.78 -3.13
CA LYS A 86 -15.63 -10.36 -1.87
C LYS A 86 -15.93 -11.86 -1.99
N SER A 87 -16.39 -12.31 -3.16
CA SER A 87 -16.70 -13.73 -3.40
C SER A 87 -15.48 -14.63 -3.57
N HIS A 88 -14.33 -14.06 -3.93
CA HIS A 88 -13.10 -14.83 -4.20
C HIS A 88 -12.05 -14.66 -3.10
N ILE A 89 -12.04 -13.51 -2.42
CA ILE A 89 -11.06 -13.17 -1.40
C ILE A 89 -11.74 -13.07 -0.03
N SER A 90 -11.33 -13.90 0.92
CA SER A 90 -11.77 -13.83 2.31
C SER A 90 -10.87 -12.94 3.17
N GLN A 91 -9.64 -12.71 2.74
CA GLN A 91 -8.64 -11.99 3.51
C GLN A 91 -7.58 -11.36 2.60
N VAL A 92 -7.10 -10.18 2.97
CA VAL A 92 -5.86 -9.60 2.44
C VAL A 92 -4.80 -9.63 3.54
N GLU A 93 -3.61 -10.12 3.23
CA GLU A 93 -2.45 -10.05 4.12
C GLU A 93 -1.42 -9.11 3.54
N LEU A 94 -1.08 -8.08 4.28
CA LEU A 94 0.00 -7.18 3.95
C LEU A 94 1.30 -7.65 4.60
N GLN A 95 2.28 -8.00 3.78
CA GLN A 95 3.66 -8.23 4.18
C GLN A 95 4.50 -7.01 3.78
N ALA A 96 5.03 -6.30 4.76
CA ALA A 96 5.93 -5.18 4.50
C ALA A 96 7.38 -5.58 4.77
N VAL A 97 8.28 -5.19 3.87
CA VAL A 97 9.72 -5.31 4.03
C VAL A 97 10.30 -3.89 3.97
N GLU A 98 10.75 -3.37 5.11
CA GLU A 98 11.35 -2.04 5.19
C GLU A 98 12.68 -2.01 4.44
N GLY A 99 12.92 -0.91 3.71
CA GLY A 99 14.08 -0.75 2.82
C GLY A 99 15.31 -0.11 3.46
N GLY A 100 15.34 0.04 4.78
CA GLY A 100 16.45 0.65 5.52
C GLY A 100 17.81 -0.06 5.34
N PHE A 101 18.83 0.36 6.11
CA PHE A 101 20.20 -0.18 6.03
C PHE A 101 20.29 -1.73 6.07
N SER A 102 19.30 -2.37 6.68
CA SER A 102 19.06 -3.81 6.57
C SER A 102 17.57 -4.05 6.30
N ALA A 103 17.26 -4.85 5.28
CA ALA A 103 15.90 -5.22 4.97
C ALA A 103 15.24 -5.91 6.18
N ARG A 104 14.12 -5.36 6.66
CA ARG A 104 13.40 -5.90 7.81
C ARG A 104 11.98 -6.26 7.42
N ARG A 105 11.63 -7.54 7.52
CA ARG A 105 10.24 -7.99 7.37
C ARG A 105 9.45 -7.66 8.63
N LEU A 106 8.36 -6.94 8.47
CA LEU A 106 7.42 -6.61 9.54
C LEU A 106 6.42 -7.76 9.76
N ALA A 107 5.75 -7.72 10.91
CA ALA A 107 4.63 -8.64 11.17
C ALA A 107 3.53 -8.40 10.13
N PRO A 108 2.92 -9.45 9.55
CA PRO A 108 1.84 -9.29 8.59
C PRO A 108 0.65 -8.56 9.21
N ILE A 109 0.01 -7.69 8.43
CA ILE A 109 -1.25 -7.05 8.79
C ILE A 109 -2.37 -7.76 8.05
N VAL A 110 -3.37 -8.22 8.79
CA VAL A 110 -4.50 -9.00 8.25
C VAL A 110 -5.72 -8.11 8.11
N PHE A 111 -6.32 -8.10 6.93
CA PHE A 111 -7.56 -7.42 6.62
C PHE A 111 -8.63 -8.45 6.23
N PRO A 112 -9.56 -8.80 7.14
CA PRO A 112 -10.66 -9.70 6.79
C PRO A 112 -11.60 -9.02 5.79
N ILE A 113 -12.04 -9.77 4.78
CA ILE A 113 -13.03 -9.32 3.80
C ILE A 113 -14.38 -9.93 4.18
N ILE A 114 -15.32 -9.05 4.52
CA ILE A 114 -16.65 -9.45 4.96
C ILE A 114 -17.62 -9.31 3.78
N GLU A 115 -18.22 -10.43 3.37
CA GLU A 115 -19.43 -10.42 2.55
C GLU A 115 -20.57 -9.85 3.43
N LYS A 116 -20.99 -8.61 3.15
CA LYS A 116 -22.17 -7.98 3.74
C LYS A 116 -23.29 -7.95 2.72
#